data_AF-A0A520HQX7-F1
#
_entry.id   AF-A0A520HQX7-F1
#
_cell.length_a   1.000
_cell.length_b   1.000
_cell.length_c   1.000
_cell.angle_alpha   90.00
_cell.angle_beta   90.00
_cell.angle_gamma   90.00
#
_symmetry.space_group_name_H-M   'P 1'
#
loop_
_entity.id
_entity.type
_entity.pdbx_description
1 polymer ?
#
loop_
_entity_poly.entity_id
_entity_poly.type
_entity_poly.pdbx_seq_one_letter_code
_entity_poly.pdbx_strand_id
1 'polypeptide(L)'
;MAGFDHILNWRLLSGSHPFPGPDGGTCINEAALVAAGLPYRAIRSSDECPPCFSRPLAAYALGLNDAMPDGERHRLMAFVLRLSGSADTPAVEAERTAFLALESIRSLLPPLLERAGFAALATRCAAAADLDEALAAARSAAWAGGARAQAASGQRAWVSGALAAAVSRTASAAIRAAEDPRCAAEIAEGAAPFAPGTWARAAVILDGALRIGRQAPDIDLFAARDRLDAARSAAHA
;
A
#
# COMPACT_ATOMS: atom_id res chain seq x y z
N MET A 1 -23.25 -14.00 5.57
CA MET A 1 -21.82 -14.17 5.89
C MET A 1 -21.14 -15.28 5.07
N ALA A 2 -21.82 -16.37 4.67
CA ALA A 2 -21.22 -17.50 3.94
C ALA A 2 -20.64 -17.22 2.51
N GLY A 3 -20.89 -16.06 1.90
CA GLY A 3 -20.30 -15.69 0.60
C GLY A 3 -18.89 -15.12 0.72
N PHE A 4 -18.57 -14.47 1.84
CA PHE A 4 -17.30 -13.77 2.03
C PHE A 4 -16.15 -14.76 2.32
N ASP A 5 -16.43 -15.84 3.07
CA ASP A 5 -15.44 -16.84 3.49
C ASP A 5 -14.70 -17.51 2.31
N HIS A 6 -15.32 -17.60 1.13
CA HIS A 6 -14.69 -18.17 -0.07
C HIS A 6 -13.90 -17.15 -0.88
N ILE A 7 -14.32 -15.88 -0.92
CA ILE A 7 -13.48 -14.78 -1.42
C ILE A 7 -12.21 -14.70 -0.56
N LEU A 8 -12.33 -14.95 0.76
CA LEU A 8 -11.19 -15.06 1.67
C LEU A 8 -10.31 -16.31 1.44
N ASN A 9 -10.70 -17.25 0.58
CA ASN A 9 -9.81 -18.37 0.21
C ASN A 9 -8.97 -18.08 -1.04
N TRP A 10 -9.14 -16.90 -1.67
CA TRP A 10 -8.23 -16.44 -2.71
C TRP A 10 -6.89 -16.00 -2.09
N ARG A 11 -5.78 -16.54 -2.59
CA ARG A 11 -4.46 -16.20 -2.10
C ARG A 11 -3.92 -15.00 -2.85
N LEU A 12 -3.54 -13.94 -2.14
CA LEU A 12 -2.78 -12.86 -2.75
C LEU A 12 -1.29 -13.21 -2.78
N LEU A 13 -0.66 -13.00 -3.93
CA LEU A 13 0.77 -13.23 -4.17
C LEU A 13 1.47 -11.91 -4.53
N SER A 14 2.75 -11.80 -4.20
CA SER A 14 3.59 -10.67 -4.58
C SER A 14 4.00 -10.76 -6.05
N GLY A 15 4.04 -9.63 -6.76
CA GLY A 15 4.39 -9.57 -8.18
C GLY A 15 3.25 -9.95 -9.12
N SER A 16 3.52 -9.91 -10.44
CA SER A 16 2.53 -10.19 -11.50
C SER A 16 2.54 -11.67 -11.92
N HIS A 17 1.40 -12.19 -12.34
CA HIS A 17 1.25 -13.62 -12.67
C HIS A 17 0.64 -13.85 -14.07
N PRO A 18 1.19 -14.76 -14.89
CA PRO A 18 0.73 -14.98 -16.27
C PRO A 18 -0.71 -15.51 -16.38
N PHE A 19 -1.18 -16.27 -15.39
CA PHE A 19 -2.57 -16.67 -15.11
C PHE A 19 -2.54 -17.40 -13.75
N PRO A 20 -3.62 -17.45 -12.93
CA PRO A 20 -3.60 -18.15 -11.65
C PRO A 20 -2.98 -19.53 -11.83
N GLY A 21 -1.86 -19.77 -11.14
CA GLY A 21 -1.28 -21.10 -11.03
C GLY A 21 -2.21 -22.02 -10.23
N PRO A 22 -1.80 -23.27 -9.95
CA PRO A 22 -2.64 -24.26 -9.28
C PRO A 22 -3.14 -23.85 -7.88
N ASP A 23 -2.63 -22.77 -7.29
CA ASP A 23 -3.10 -22.24 -6.00
C ASP A 23 -4.04 -21.03 -6.13
N GLY A 24 -4.47 -20.66 -7.34
CA GLY A 24 -5.38 -19.52 -7.56
C GLY A 24 -4.81 -18.16 -7.16
N GLY A 25 -3.49 -18.05 -7.03
CA GLY A 25 -2.85 -16.88 -6.45
C GLY A 25 -2.49 -15.79 -7.47
N THR A 26 -2.87 -14.54 -7.19
CA THR A 26 -2.58 -13.37 -8.04
C THR A 26 -2.25 -12.15 -7.20
N CYS A 27 -1.80 -11.04 -7.80
CA CYS A 27 -1.73 -9.77 -7.07
C CYS A 27 -3.15 -9.23 -6.81
N ILE A 28 -3.26 -8.23 -5.94
CA ILE A 28 -4.55 -7.60 -5.59
C ILE A 28 -5.29 -7.01 -6.80
N ASN A 29 -4.56 -6.38 -7.73
CA ASN A 29 -5.18 -5.76 -8.92
C ASN A 29 -5.69 -6.83 -9.89
N GLU A 30 -4.93 -7.92 -10.08
CA GLU A 30 -5.35 -9.09 -10.85
C GLU A 30 -6.59 -9.76 -10.23
N ALA A 31 -6.62 -9.90 -8.90
CA ALA A 31 -7.79 -10.43 -8.19
C ALA A 31 -9.03 -9.54 -8.41
N ALA A 32 -8.85 -8.22 -8.43
CA ALA A 32 -9.91 -7.26 -8.71
C ALA A 32 -10.42 -7.34 -10.16
N LEU A 33 -9.58 -7.69 -11.15
CA LEU A 33 -10.04 -7.99 -12.51
C LEU A 33 -10.99 -9.18 -12.52
N VAL A 34 -10.56 -10.28 -11.91
CA VAL A 34 -11.33 -11.53 -11.88
C VAL A 34 -12.67 -11.32 -11.16
N ALA A 35 -12.64 -10.69 -9.98
CA ALA A 35 -13.85 -10.43 -9.21
C ALA A 35 -14.84 -9.54 -9.96
N ALA A 36 -14.35 -8.54 -10.71
CA ALA A 36 -15.18 -7.68 -11.54
C ALA A 36 -15.67 -8.34 -12.84
N GLY A 37 -15.21 -9.55 -13.17
CA GLY A 37 -15.54 -10.23 -14.42
C GLY A 37 -14.87 -9.60 -15.65
N LEU A 38 -13.76 -8.89 -15.45
CA LEU A 38 -12.97 -8.31 -16.53
C LEU A 38 -12.03 -9.37 -17.13
N PRO A 39 -11.64 -9.24 -18.41
CA PRO A 39 -10.64 -10.12 -19.00
C PRO A 39 -9.35 -10.11 -18.19
N TYR A 40 -8.89 -11.31 -17.82
CA TYR A 40 -7.65 -11.45 -17.08
C TYR A 40 -6.45 -10.99 -17.90
N ARG A 41 -5.51 -10.31 -17.23
CA ARG A 41 -4.16 -10.03 -17.74
C ARG A 41 -3.22 -9.87 -16.54
N ALA A 42 -1.95 -10.19 -16.74
CA ALA A 42 -0.92 -9.85 -15.76
C ALA A 42 -0.84 -8.33 -15.58
N ILE A 43 -0.71 -7.87 -14.33
CA ILE A 43 -0.58 -6.45 -13.97
C ILE A 43 0.74 -6.23 -13.22
N ARG A 44 1.70 -5.60 -13.90
CA ARG A 44 3.04 -5.29 -13.37
C ARG A 44 3.16 -3.90 -12.78
N SER A 45 2.31 -2.98 -13.26
CA SER A 45 2.21 -1.62 -12.75
C SER A 45 0.76 -1.15 -12.76
N SER A 46 0.48 -0.10 -11.98
CA SER A 46 -0.83 0.54 -11.99
C SER A 46 -1.25 1.04 -13.36
N ASP A 47 -0.33 1.30 -14.30
CA ASP A 47 -0.62 1.78 -15.67
C ASP A 47 -1.21 0.68 -16.55
N GLU A 48 -0.95 -0.57 -16.20
CA GLU A 48 -1.52 -1.73 -16.91
C GLU A 48 -2.98 -2.01 -16.51
N CYS A 49 -3.48 -1.40 -15.42
CA CYS A 49 -4.87 -1.58 -15.01
C CYS A 49 -5.87 -1.05 -16.08
N PRO A 50 -7.08 -1.61 -16.16
CA PRO A 50 -8.14 -1.06 -16.98
C PRO A 50 -8.50 0.39 -16.60
N PRO A 51 -9.03 1.20 -17.53
CA PRO A 51 -9.37 2.61 -17.25
C PRO A 51 -10.40 2.83 -16.13
N CYS A 52 -11.16 1.80 -15.75
CA CYS A 52 -12.09 1.86 -14.62
C CYS A 52 -11.41 1.79 -13.24
N PHE A 53 -10.10 1.56 -13.18
CA PHE A 53 -9.32 1.56 -11.93
C PHE A 53 -8.69 2.93 -11.69
N SER A 54 -8.87 3.47 -10.50
CA SER A 54 -8.08 4.61 -10.03
C SER A 54 -6.61 4.23 -10.02
N ARG A 55 -5.78 4.98 -10.75
CA ARG A 55 -4.33 4.75 -10.82
C ARG A 55 -3.67 4.89 -9.44
N PRO A 56 -3.94 5.93 -8.65
CA PRO A 56 -3.40 6.05 -7.29
C PRO A 56 -3.76 4.88 -6.37
N LEU A 57 -5.03 4.48 -6.35
CA LEU A 57 -5.49 3.38 -5.50
C LEU A 57 -4.86 2.05 -5.92
N ALA A 58 -4.82 1.77 -7.24
CA ALA A 58 -4.20 0.56 -7.77
C ALA A 58 -2.68 0.52 -7.51
N ALA A 59 -1.99 1.66 -7.57
CA ALA A 59 -0.55 1.77 -7.31
C ALA A 59 -0.23 1.51 -5.83
N TYR A 60 -0.96 2.17 -4.91
CA TYR A 60 -0.78 1.97 -3.48
C TYR A 60 -1.12 0.54 -3.06
N ALA A 61 -2.24 0.01 -3.53
CA ALA A 61 -2.67 -1.35 -3.24
C ALA A 61 -1.66 -2.39 -3.74
N LEU A 62 -1.12 -2.22 -4.96
CA LEU A 62 -0.08 -3.09 -5.50
C LEU A 62 1.21 -3.02 -4.68
N GLY A 63 1.65 -1.81 -4.29
CA GLY A 63 2.82 -1.64 -3.43
C GLY A 63 2.64 -2.35 -2.07
N LEU A 64 1.47 -2.23 -1.44
CA LEU A 64 1.17 -2.95 -0.21
C LEU A 64 1.13 -4.46 -0.43
N ASN A 65 0.50 -4.93 -1.51
CA ASN A 65 0.44 -6.34 -1.85
C ASN A 65 1.83 -6.96 -1.97
N ASP A 66 2.75 -6.27 -2.65
CA ASP A 66 4.08 -6.78 -2.92
C ASP A 66 4.96 -6.78 -1.66
N ALA A 67 4.77 -5.80 -0.78
CA ALA A 67 5.57 -5.61 0.43
C ALA A 67 5.04 -6.38 1.67
N MET A 68 3.74 -6.61 1.77
CA MET A 68 3.15 -7.32 2.91
C MET A 68 3.64 -8.78 2.97
N PRO A 69 4.02 -9.30 4.15
CA PRO A 69 4.25 -10.74 4.32
C PRO A 69 2.94 -11.52 4.15
N ASP A 70 3.03 -12.81 3.84
CA ASP A 70 1.87 -13.66 3.52
C ASP A 70 0.74 -13.59 4.58
N GLY A 71 1.10 -13.61 5.87
CA GLY A 71 0.12 -13.55 6.96
C GLY A 71 -0.62 -12.20 7.10
N GLU A 72 -0.09 -11.13 6.51
CA GLU A 72 -0.69 -9.79 6.53
C GLU A 72 -1.38 -9.47 5.19
N ARG A 73 -0.87 -9.99 4.08
CA ARG A 73 -1.35 -9.68 2.72
C ARG A 73 -2.83 -10.02 2.53
N HIS A 74 -3.31 -11.06 3.21
CA HIS A 74 -4.70 -11.47 3.11
C HIS A 74 -5.71 -10.38 3.53
N ARG A 75 -5.30 -9.42 4.38
CA ARG A 75 -6.13 -8.25 4.73
C ARG A 75 -6.60 -7.47 3.51
N LEU A 76 -5.81 -7.49 2.44
CA LEU A 76 -6.09 -6.74 1.23
C LEU A 76 -7.29 -7.30 0.44
N MET A 77 -7.74 -8.52 0.72
CA MET A 77 -8.96 -9.08 0.12
C MET A 77 -10.20 -8.23 0.39
N ALA A 78 -10.23 -7.49 1.51
CA ALA A 78 -11.31 -6.56 1.83
C ALA A 78 -11.46 -5.41 0.81
N PHE A 79 -10.44 -5.16 -0.03
CA PHE A 79 -10.43 -4.08 -1.01
C PHE A 79 -10.63 -4.55 -2.45
N VAL A 80 -10.52 -5.86 -2.73
CA VAL A 80 -10.56 -6.42 -4.09
C VAL A 80 -11.80 -5.96 -4.86
N LEU A 81 -12.96 -5.93 -4.21
CA LEU A 81 -14.22 -5.53 -4.83
C LEU A 81 -14.39 -4.02 -4.99
N ARG A 82 -13.49 -3.23 -4.39
CA ARG A 82 -13.58 -1.75 -4.34
C ARG A 82 -12.63 -1.07 -5.32
N LEU A 83 -11.74 -1.81 -5.96
CA LEU A 83 -10.76 -1.26 -6.91
C LEU A 83 -11.33 -1.08 -8.32
N SER A 84 -12.10 -2.05 -8.82
CA SER A 84 -12.70 -1.97 -10.15
C SER A 84 -13.88 -1.00 -10.15
N GLY A 85 -13.86 0.00 -11.03
CA GLY A 85 -14.88 1.06 -11.07
C GLY A 85 -14.59 2.25 -10.14
N SER A 86 -13.41 2.28 -9.50
CA SER A 86 -12.99 3.39 -8.62
C SER A 86 -12.45 4.61 -9.35
N ALA A 87 -12.12 4.50 -10.64
CA ALA A 87 -11.53 5.61 -11.41
C ALA A 87 -12.45 6.85 -11.43
N ASP A 88 -11.84 8.02 -11.29
CA ASP A 88 -12.54 9.29 -11.28
C ASP A 88 -11.77 10.36 -12.10
N THR A 89 -12.24 11.60 -12.01
CA THR A 89 -11.62 12.76 -12.65
C THR A 89 -10.19 12.99 -12.15
N PRO A 90 -9.31 13.61 -12.97
CA PRO A 90 -7.93 13.90 -12.56
C PRO A 90 -7.80 14.68 -11.26
N ALA A 91 -8.77 15.56 -10.93
CA ALA A 91 -8.76 16.31 -9.68
C ALA A 91 -8.96 15.41 -8.45
N VAL A 92 -9.88 14.45 -8.52
CA VAL A 92 -10.10 13.45 -7.47
C VAL A 92 -8.90 12.51 -7.35
N GLU A 93 -8.29 12.12 -8.47
CA GLU A 93 -7.09 11.27 -8.42
C GLU A 93 -5.89 12.00 -7.81
N ALA A 94 -5.74 13.31 -8.06
CA ALA A 94 -4.74 14.13 -7.39
C ALA A 94 -5.01 14.25 -5.88
N GLU A 95 -6.28 14.41 -5.48
CA GLU A 95 -6.68 14.42 -4.06
C GLU A 95 -6.35 13.10 -3.37
N ARG A 96 -6.63 11.96 -4.01
CA ARG A 96 -6.26 10.63 -3.51
C ARG A 96 -4.75 10.48 -3.34
N THR A 97 -3.95 10.91 -4.32
CA THR A 97 -2.49 10.89 -4.21
C THR A 97 -2.00 11.72 -3.01
N ALA A 98 -2.50 12.95 -2.88
CA ALA A 98 -2.15 13.82 -1.77
C ALA A 98 -2.54 13.23 -0.40
N PHE A 99 -3.75 12.65 -0.32
CA PHE A 99 -4.24 11.96 0.88
C PHE A 99 -3.35 10.76 1.25
N LEU A 100 -3.04 9.89 0.29
CA LEU A 100 -2.20 8.71 0.52
C LEU A 100 -0.81 9.11 1.03
N ALA A 101 -0.21 10.15 0.46
CA ALA A 101 1.08 10.68 0.89
C ALA A 101 1.01 11.27 2.31
N LEU A 102 0.06 12.17 2.55
CA LEU A 102 -0.12 12.86 3.82
C LEU A 102 -0.37 11.87 4.96
N GLU A 103 -1.35 10.98 4.80
CA GLU A 103 -1.73 10.05 5.86
C GLU A 103 -0.67 8.97 6.10
N SER A 104 0.07 8.57 5.06
CA SER A 104 1.21 7.67 5.25
C SER A 104 2.34 8.35 6.04
N ILE A 105 2.61 9.63 5.81
CA ILE A 105 3.55 10.41 6.63
C ILE A 105 3.05 10.54 8.07
N ARG A 106 1.79 10.92 8.27
CA ARG A 106 1.22 11.16 9.60
C ARG A 106 1.07 9.90 10.45
N SER A 107 0.82 8.76 9.82
CA SER A 107 0.45 7.53 10.53
C SER A 107 1.55 6.48 10.58
N LEU A 108 2.48 6.47 9.61
CA LEU A 108 3.48 5.38 9.47
C LEU A 108 4.90 5.81 9.85
N LEU A 109 5.30 7.07 9.58
CA LEU A 109 6.63 7.56 9.98
C LEU A 109 6.82 7.76 11.49
N PRO A 110 5.86 8.29 12.28
CA PRO A 110 6.10 8.62 13.68
C PRO A 110 6.55 7.43 14.52
N PRO A 111 5.93 6.24 14.45
CA PRO A 111 6.37 5.09 15.23
C PRO A 111 7.81 4.64 14.92
N LEU A 112 8.23 4.71 13.64
CA LEU A 112 9.60 4.43 13.22
C LEU A 112 10.58 5.48 13.78
N LEU A 113 10.20 6.76 13.69
CA LEU A 113 10.99 7.87 14.21
C LEU A 113 11.16 7.80 15.73
N GLU A 114 10.09 7.51 16.48
CA GLU A 114 10.12 7.29 17.92
C GLU A 114 11.08 6.16 18.29
N ARG A 115 10.98 5.02 17.59
CA ARG A 115 11.87 3.87 17.80
C ARG A 115 13.34 4.23 17.56
N ALA A 116 13.61 5.10 16.60
CA ALA A 116 14.94 5.58 16.27
C ALA A 116 15.43 6.75 17.15
N GLY A 117 14.62 7.20 18.12
CA GLY A 117 14.97 8.28 19.06
C GLY A 117 14.79 9.69 18.48
N PHE A 118 13.98 9.86 17.44
CA PHE A 118 13.67 11.15 16.81
C PHE A 118 12.29 11.69 17.22
N ALA A 119 12.01 11.74 18.53
CA ALA A 119 10.68 12.07 19.07
C ALA A 119 10.12 13.41 18.54
N ALA A 120 10.93 14.47 18.48
CA ALA A 120 10.47 15.76 17.96
C ALA A 120 10.06 15.71 16.48
N LEU A 121 10.75 14.91 15.67
CA LEU A 121 10.39 14.70 14.26
C LEU A 121 9.15 13.83 14.13
N ALA A 122 8.97 12.83 15.01
CA ALA A 122 7.76 12.03 15.05
C ALA A 122 6.52 12.89 15.33
N THR A 123 6.59 13.77 16.34
CA THR A 123 5.53 14.74 16.66
C THR A 123 5.23 15.65 15.47
N ARG A 124 6.25 16.19 14.80
CA ARG A 124 6.07 17.03 13.61
C ARG A 124 5.39 16.29 12.45
N CYS A 125 5.76 15.04 12.19
CA CYS A 125 5.12 14.23 11.16
C CYS A 125 3.64 13.96 11.50
N ALA A 126 3.34 13.58 12.75
CA ALA A 126 1.98 13.27 13.17
C ALA A 126 1.05 14.51 13.17
N ALA A 127 1.60 15.66 13.54
CA ALA A 127 0.85 16.92 13.68
C ALA A 127 0.74 17.74 12.39
N ALA A 128 1.36 17.31 11.29
CA ALA A 128 1.29 18.01 10.01
C ALA A 128 -0.17 18.22 9.58
N ALA A 129 -0.54 19.47 9.34
CA ALA A 129 -1.89 19.86 8.96
C ALA A 129 -2.18 19.61 7.48
N ASP A 130 -1.15 19.68 6.65
CA ASP A 130 -1.22 19.51 5.20
C ASP A 130 0.01 18.77 4.65
N LEU A 131 -0.01 18.54 3.33
CA LEU A 131 1.05 17.82 2.63
C LEU A 131 2.38 18.58 2.64
N ASP A 132 2.38 19.91 2.60
CA ASP A 132 3.63 20.70 2.59
C ASP A 132 4.36 20.60 3.93
N GLU A 133 3.62 20.72 5.04
CA GLU A 133 4.15 20.50 6.39
C GLU A 133 4.66 19.06 6.57
N ALA A 134 3.90 18.08 6.08
CA ALA A 134 4.27 16.67 6.14
C ALA A 134 5.56 16.39 5.37
N LEU A 135 5.69 16.92 4.15
CA LEU A 135 6.89 16.79 3.32
C LEU A 135 8.09 17.52 3.95
N ALA A 136 7.88 18.67 4.58
CA ALA A 136 8.95 19.37 5.29
C ALA A 136 9.47 18.58 6.50
N ALA A 137 8.56 17.92 7.24
CA ALA A 137 8.93 17.01 8.32
C ALA A 137 9.66 15.76 7.79
N ALA A 138 9.18 15.16 6.70
CA ALA A 138 9.82 14.02 6.04
C ALA A 138 11.23 14.36 5.53
N ARG A 139 11.44 15.52 4.89
CA ARG A 139 12.79 16.00 4.49
C ARG A 139 13.73 16.11 5.69
N SER A 140 13.24 16.66 6.80
CA SER A 140 14.01 16.78 8.04
C SER A 140 14.40 15.40 8.59
N ALA A 141 13.46 14.45 8.57
CA ALA A 141 13.68 13.05 8.98
C ALA A 141 14.67 12.31 8.08
N ALA A 142 14.56 12.49 6.75
CA ALA A 142 15.45 11.86 5.78
C ALA A 142 16.92 12.26 6.03
N TRP A 143 17.15 13.56 6.23
CA TRP A 143 18.46 14.12 6.54
C TRP A 143 18.98 13.65 7.90
N ALA A 144 18.18 13.78 8.97
CA ALA A 144 18.58 13.40 10.32
C ALA A 144 18.89 11.89 10.43
N GLY A 145 18.09 11.04 9.79
CA GLY A 145 18.34 9.61 9.69
C GLY A 145 19.66 9.30 9.00
N GLY A 146 19.93 9.95 7.86
CA GLY A 146 21.16 9.74 7.09
C GLY A 146 22.40 10.17 7.88
N ALA A 147 22.37 11.34 8.51
CA ALA A 147 23.45 11.84 9.34
C ALA A 147 23.74 10.90 10.53
N ARG A 148 22.69 10.41 11.22
CA ARG A 148 22.84 9.48 12.34
C ARG A 148 23.35 8.11 11.90
N ALA A 149 22.91 7.62 10.75
CA ALA A 149 23.41 6.36 10.17
C ALA A 149 24.91 6.45 9.85
N GLN A 150 25.35 7.56 9.25
CA GLN A 150 26.76 7.81 8.94
C GLN A 150 27.62 7.86 10.21
N ALA A 151 27.18 8.59 11.24
CA ALA A 151 27.87 8.66 12.52
C ALA A 151 27.97 7.29 13.21
N ALA A 152 26.89 6.51 13.20
CA ALA A 152 26.85 5.17 13.78
C ALA A 152 27.81 4.20 13.05
N SER A 153 27.96 4.31 11.74
CA SER A 153 28.95 3.54 10.97
C SER A 153 30.38 3.82 11.46
N GLY A 154 30.74 5.10 11.64
CA GLY A 154 32.05 5.50 12.17
C GLY A 154 32.34 4.94 13.57
N GLN A 155 31.29 4.72 14.37
CA GLN A 155 31.38 4.16 15.72
C GLN A 155 31.17 2.64 15.78
N ARG A 156 30.97 1.97 14.62
CA ARG A 156 30.63 0.53 14.52
C ARG A 156 29.36 0.15 15.30
N ALA A 157 28.44 1.10 15.46
CA ALA A 157 27.15 0.92 16.14
C ALA A 157 26.08 0.41 15.14
N TRP A 158 26.30 -0.78 14.59
CA TRP A 158 25.57 -1.31 13.42
C TRP A 158 24.04 -1.31 13.58
N VAL A 159 23.53 -1.73 14.73
CA VAL A 159 22.07 -1.82 14.98
C VAL A 159 21.43 -0.43 14.95
N SER A 160 22.02 0.55 15.66
CA SER A 160 21.53 1.93 15.64
C SER A 160 21.69 2.57 14.26
N GLY A 161 22.75 2.22 13.53
CA GLY A 161 22.97 2.67 12.16
C GLY A 161 21.92 2.15 11.18
N ALA A 162 21.56 0.86 11.28
CA ALA A 162 20.54 0.23 10.44
C ALA A 162 19.17 0.87 10.65
N LEU A 163 18.78 1.12 11.91
CA LEU A 163 17.51 1.78 12.24
C LEU A 163 17.47 3.24 11.76
N ALA A 164 18.56 4.00 11.91
CA ALA A 164 18.66 5.35 11.38
C ALA A 164 18.65 5.39 9.84
N ALA A 165 19.25 4.40 9.19
CA ALA A 165 19.22 4.26 7.73
C ALA A 165 17.81 3.89 7.24
N ALA A 166 17.05 3.10 8.00
CA ALA A 166 15.64 2.83 7.72
C ALA A 166 14.84 4.14 7.76
N VAL A 167 14.97 4.96 8.83
CA VAL A 167 14.35 6.29 8.89
C VAL A 167 14.66 7.12 7.65
N SER A 168 15.93 7.18 7.24
CA SER A 168 16.34 7.97 6.08
C SER A 168 15.64 7.52 4.79
N ARG A 169 15.69 6.21 4.48
CA ARG A 169 15.06 5.64 3.27
C ARG A 169 13.55 5.78 3.29
N THR A 170 12.89 5.46 4.41
CA THR A 170 11.44 5.56 4.54
C THR A 170 10.96 7.01 4.41
N ALA A 171 11.69 7.97 4.98
CA ALA A 171 11.39 9.38 4.81
C ALA A 171 11.68 9.88 3.38
N SER A 172 12.67 9.34 2.67
CA SER A 172 12.88 9.61 1.25
C SER A 172 11.76 9.05 0.35
N ALA A 173 11.20 7.89 0.68
CA ALA A 173 10.00 7.38 0.02
C ALA A 173 8.80 8.31 0.26
N ALA A 174 8.64 8.82 1.50
CA ALA A 174 7.61 9.80 1.82
C ALA A 174 7.70 11.10 1.00
N ILE A 175 8.89 11.56 0.65
CA ILE A 175 9.04 12.75 -0.21
C ILE A 175 8.49 12.47 -1.62
N ARG A 176 8.79 11.29 -2.17
CA ARG A 176 8.33 10.87 -3.51
C ARG A 176 6.83 10.52 -3.54
N ALA A 177 6.25 10.18 -2.40
CA ALA A 177 4.84 9.79 -2.27
C ALA A 177 3.86 10.87 -2.77
N ALA A 178 4.25 12.15 -2.76
CA ALA A 178 3.43 13.23 -3.28
C ALA A 178 3.20 13.15 -4.80
N GLU A 179 4.08 12.46 -5.53
CA GLU A 179 4.01 12.31 -6.99
C GLU A 179 3.72 10.87 -7.40
N ASP A 180 4.20 9.89 -6.62
CA ASP A 180 4.02 8.46 -6.87
C ASP A 180 3.34 7.77 -5.68
N PRO A 181 2.05 7.41 -5.80
CA PRO A 181 1.30 6.70 -4.76
C PRO A 181 1.92 5.35 -4.36
N ARG A 182 2.70 4.69 -5.22
CA ARG A 182 3.43 3.46 -4.84
C ARG A 182 4.47 3.76 -3.76
N CYS A 183 5.13 4.91 -3.82
CA CYS A 183 6.08 5.34 -2.80
C CYS A 183 5.41 5.54 -1.43
N ALA A 184 4.10 5.84 -1.37
CA ALA A 184 3.39 5.88 -0.10
C ALA A 184 3.28 4.48 0.55
N ALA A 185 3.19 3.41 -0.25
CA ALA A 185 3.23 2.03 0.25
C ALA A 185 4.64 1.63 0.71
N GLU A 186 5.71 2.13 0.07
CA GLU A 186 7.10 1.92 0.51
C GLU A 186 7.37 2.52 1.91
N ILE A 187 6.59 3.53 2.34
CA ILE A 187 6.65 4.04 3.72
C ILE A 187 6.23 2.92 4.70
N ALA A 188 5.17 2.18 4.38
CA ALA A 188 4.72 1.04 5.18
C ALA A 188 5.78 -0.07 5.18
N GLU A 189 6.33 -0.41 4.03
CA GLU A 189 7.40 -1.40 3.90
C GLU A 189 8.61 -1.06 4.78
N GLY A 190 9.09 0.18 4.72
CA GLY A 190 10.25 0.60 5.49
C GLY A 190 9.99 0.71 7.01
N ALA A 191 8.77 1.03 7.42
CA ALA A 191 8.40 1.14 8.83
C ALA A 191 8.05 -0.21 9.48
N ALA A 192 7.47 -1.15 8.72
CA ALA A 192 6.93 -2.39 9.25
C ALA A 192 7.91 -3.26 10.06
N PRO A 193 9.20 -3.39 9.70
CA PRO A 193 10.16 -4.17 10.49
C PRO A 193 10.39 -3.64 11.91
N PHE A 194 10.10 -2.36 12.15
CA PHE A 194 10.43 -1.67 13.40
C PHE A 194 9.20 -1.18 14.17
N ALA A 195 8.07 -1.03 13.49
CA ALA A 195 6.82 -0.50 14.04
C ALA A 195 5.68 -1.52 13.88
N PRO A 196 5.31 -2.24 14.95
CA PRO A 196 4.15 -3.12 14.94
C PRO A 196 2.86 -2.37 14.57
N GLY A 197 1.97 -3.06 13.86
CA GLY A 197 0.69 -2.49 13.41
C GLY A 197 0.77 -1.61 12.17
N THR A 198 1.96 -1.44 11.56
CA THR A 198 2.14 -0.66 10.32
C THR A 198 1.21 -1.11 9.20
N TRP A 199 1.09 -2.42 8.96
CA TRP A 199 0.21 -2.96 7.92
C TRP A 199 -1.27 -2.68 8.15
N ALA A 200 -1.72 -2.74 9.41
CA ALA A 200 -3.09 -2.39 9.75
C ALA A 200 -3.38 -0.90 9.50
N ARG A 201 -2.43 -0.01 9.84
CA ARG A 201 -2.55 1.43 9.53
C ARG A 201 -2.53 1.68 8.03
N ALA A 202 -1.67 1.01 7.27
CA ALA A 202 -1.63 1.12 5.81
C ALA A 202 -2.96 0.69 5.16
N ALA A 203 -3.60 -0.37 5.66
CA ALA A 203 -4.93 -0.76 5.21
C ALA A 203 -6.00 0.30 5.52
N VAL A 204 -5.93 0.96 6.68
CA VAL A 204 -6.83 2.09 7.02
C VAL A 204 -6.62 3.27 6.08
N ILE A 205 -5.38 3.56 5.68
CA ILE A 205 -5.06 4.62 4.71
C ILE A 205 -5.68 4.30 3.34
N LEU A 206 -5.51 3.08 2.84
CA LEU A 206 -6.15 2.65 1.59
C LEU A 206 -7.67 2.76 1.66
N ASP A 207 -8.26 2.35 2.77
CA ASP A 207 -9.69 2.45 3.03
C ASP A 207 -10.19 3.90 3.04
N GLY A 208 -9.41 4.82 3.62
CA GLY A 208 -9.68 6.26 3.59
C GLY A 208 -9.67 6.82 2.17
N ALA A 209 -8.62 6.50 1.39
CA ALA A 209 -8.47 6.98 0.02
C ALA A 209 -9.60 6.46 -0.90
N LEU A 210 -10.06 5.23 -0.69
CA LEU A 210 -11.20 4.64 -1.40
C LEU A 210 -12.53 5.37 -1.17
N ARG A 211 -12.65 6.21 -0.13
CA ARG A 211 -13.85 7.00 0.14
C ARG A 211 -13.84 8.38 -0.52
N ILE A 212 -12.71 8.80 -1.06
CA ILE A 212 -12.56 10.09 -1.75
C ILE A 212 -13.13 9.94 -3.17
N GLY A 213 -14.12 10.78 -3.52
CA GLY A 213 -14.76 10.76 -4.83
C GLY A 213 -15.57 9.50 -5.12
N ARG A 214 -15.56 9.06 -6.39
CA ARG A 214 -16.31 7.90 -6.88
C ARG A 214 -15.86 6.62 -6.19
N GLN A 215 -16.83 5.92 -5.62
CA GLN A 215 -16.63 4.58 -5.09
C GLN A 215 -17.05 3.56 -6.14
N ALA A 216 -16.37 2.40 -6.15
CA ALA A 216 -16.74 1.29 -7.02
C ALA A 216 -18.22 0.93 -6.84
N PRO A 217 -18.93 0.56 -7.92
CA PRO A 217 -20.29 0.07 -7.81
C PRO A 217 -20.31 -1.21 -6.97
N ASP A 218 -21.45 -1.50 -6.34
CA ASP A 218 -21.65 -2.75 -5.60
C ASP A 218 -21.48 -3.95 -6.56
N ILE A 219 -20.34 -4.63 -6.46
CA ILE A 219 -20.12 -5.90 -7.14
C ILE A 219 -20.87 -6.97 -6.33
N ASP A 220 -21.78 -7.69 -6.98
CA ASP A 220 -22.48 -8.82 -6.34
C ASP A 220 -21.47 -9.84 -5.80
N LEU A 221 -21.53 -10.08 -4.49
CA LEU A 221 -20.58 -10.92 -3.76
C LEU A 221 -20.62 -12.37 -4.25
N PHE A 222 -21.81 -12.87 -4.60
CA PHE A 222 -21.95 -14.23 -5.08
C PHE A 222 -21.36 -14.37 -6.49
N ALA A 223 -21.65 -13.45 -7.41
CA ALA A 223 -21.04 -13.43 -8.73
C ALA A 223 -19.51 -13.27 -8.66
N ALA A 224 -18.99 -12.40 -7.79
CA ALA A 224 -17.54 -12.25 -7.61
C ALA A 224 -16.88 -13.53 -7.10
N ARG A 225 -17.50 -14.20 -6.12
CA ARG A 225 -17.05 -15.49 -5.62
C ARG A 225 -17.04 -16.54 -6.73
N ASP A 226 -18.15 -16.67 -7.46
CA ASP A 226 -18.28 -17.70 -8.49
C ASP A 226 -17.25 -17.48 -9.62
N ARG A 227 -16.90 -16.23 -9.94
CA ARG A 227 -15.81 -15.90 -10.89
C ARG A 227 -14.42 -16.28 -10.37
N LEU A 228 -14.13 -15.98 -9.11
CA LEU A 228 -12.85 -16.37 -8.48
C LEU A 228 -12.74 -17.89 -8.40
N ASP A 229 -13.80 -18.59 -8.00
CA ASP A 229 -13.84 -20.04 -7.96
C ASP A 229 -13.66 -20.67 -9.35
N ALA A 230 -14.34 -20.12 -10.38
CA ALA A 230 -14.18 -20.59 -11.76
C ALA A 230 -12.75 -20.37 -12.28
N ALA A 231 -12.13 -19.22 -11.99
CA ALA A 231 -10.75 -18.94 -12.37
C ALA A 231 -9.76 -19.92 -11.72
N ARG A 232 -9.99 -20.28 -10.44
CA ARG A 232 -9.20 -21.30 -9.74
C ARG A 232 -9.39 -22.68 -10.36
N SER A 233 -10.64 -23.10 -10.64
CA SER A 233 -10.91 -24.41 -11.26
C SER A 233 -10.31 -24.53 -12.65
N ALA A 234 -10.31 -23.47 -13.46
CA ALA A 234 -9.67 -23.45 -14.77
C ALA A 234 -8.14 -23.60 -14.70
N ALA A 235 -7.50 -23.25 -13.59
CA ALA A 235 -6.07 -23.46 -13.38
C ALA A 235 -5.70 -24.92 -13.06
N HIS A 236 -6.69 -25.77 -12.72
CA HIS A 236 -6.51 -27.19 -12.40
C HIS A 236 -6.88 -28.14 -13.57
N ALA A 237 -7.38 -27.60 -14.68
CA ALA A 237 -7.79 -28.35 -15.87
C ALA A 237 -6.67 -28.35 -16.92
#